data_AF-A0A3R7XSL0-F1
#
_entry.id   AF-A0A3R7XSL0-F1
#
_cell.length_a   1.000
_cell.length_b   1.000
_cell.length_c   1.000
_cell.angle_alpha   90.00
_cell.angle_beta   90.00
_cell.angle_gamma   90.00
#
_symmetry.space_group_name_H-M   'P 1'
#
loop_
_entity.id
_entity.type
_entity.pdbx_description
1 polymer ?
#
loop_
_entity_poly.entity_id
_entity_poly.type
_entity_poly.pdbx_seq_one_letter_code
_entity_poly.pdbx_strand_id
1 'polypeptide(L)'
;MLCVGSKLPILFIVHGVPGGTIDEVELDTYPEEHYYSVQESAWMDSRVWKAYLENLQPYIEGPTVIFVDNFDAHVTQESANVIAGDLHSVLELLPANCTSVCQPLDVGVMGPFKKLLRTLWLDEAPVTSAADKRRAMIFRSIKAWEMISSDAIQKLFQKQFRVPTL
;
A
#
# COMPACT_ATOMS: atom_id res chain seq x y z
N MET A 1 -5.81 1.29 -4.66
CA MET A 1 -4.40 1.59 -4.30
C MET A 1 -4.25 3.10 -4.07
N LEU A 2 -3.61 3.50 -2.96
CA LEU A 2 -3.63 4.87 -2.40
C LEU A 2 -2.30 5.60 -2.65
N CYS A 3 -2.35 6.89 -2.99
CA CYS A 3 -1.17 7.73 -3.22
C CYS A 3 -1.34 9.13 -2.60
N VAL A 4 -0.32 9.63 -1.88
CA VAL A 4 -0.34 10.94 -1.19
C VAL A 4 0.94 11.77 -1.39
N GLY A 5 1.67 11.54 -2.49
CA GLY A 5 2.95 12.21 -2.76
C GLY A 5 4.11 11.81 -1.84
N SER A 6 3.84 11.22 -0.68
CA SER A 6 4.84 10.62 0.21
C SER A 6 4.92 9.10 0.05
N LYS A 7 5.99 8.53 0.62
CA LYS A 7 6.17 7.08 0.70
C LYS A 7 5.42 6.54 1.90
N LEU A 8 4.38 5.76 1.66
CA LEU A 8 3.58 5.15 2.72
C LEU A 8 4.06 3.76 3.11
N PRO A 9 3.73 3.29 4.32
CA PRO A 9 3.91 1.89 4.69
C PRO A 9 3.07 0.98 3.78
N ILE A 10 3.67 -0.13 3.36
CA ILE A 10 2.97 -1.19 2.61
C ILE A 10 1.87 -1.80 3.49
N LEU A 11 0.68 -1.98 2.90
CA LEU A 11 -0.36 -2.87 3.41
C LEU A 11 -0.20 -4.25 2.78
N PHE A 12 0.01 -5.27 3.62
CA PHE A 12 -0.01 -6.67 3.23
C PHE A 12 -1.36 -7.30 3.59
N ILE A 13 -2.02 -7.90 2.59
CA ILE A 13 -3.23 -8.70 2.82
C ILE A 13 -2.85 -10.17 2.72
N VAL A 14 -2.91 -10.88 3.84
CA VAL A 14 -2.47 -12.28 3.95
C VAL A 14 -3.69 -13.21 3.83
N HIS A 15 -3.60 -14.19 2.94
CA HIS A 15 -4.64 -15.20 2.77
C HIS A 15 -4.75 -16.08 4.03
N GLY A 16 -5.89 -16.01 4.72
CA GLY A 16 -6.16 -16.77 5.93
C GLY A 16 -7.48 -16.37 6.56
N VAL A 17 -7.82 -17.00 7.69
CA VAL A 17 -9.04 -16.67 8.44
C VAL A 17 -8.72 -15.57 9.44
N PRO A 18 -9.44 -14.42 9.44
CA PRO A 18 -9.32 -13.42 10.50
C PRO A 18 -9.57 -14.04 11.89
N GLY A 19 -8.77 -13.69 12.88
CA GLY A 19 -8.76 -14.35 14.20
C GLY A 19 -8.22 -15.79 14.18
N GLY A 20 -7.60 -16.22 13.09
CA GLY A 20 -6.90 -17.51 13.00
C GLY A 20 -5.42 -17.38 13.41
N THR A 21 -4.69 -18.50 13.37
CA THR A 21 -3.27 -18.56 13.81
C THR A 21 -2.34 -17.58 13.09
N ILE A 22 -2.60 -17.28 11.81
CA ILE A 22 -1.79 -16.29 11.09
C ILE A 22 -1.99 -14.91 11.74
N ASP A 23 -3.24 -14.54 11.98
CA ASP A 23 -3.64 -13.23 12.50
C ASP A 23 -3.18 -13.03 13.94
N GLU A 24 -3.40 -14.04 14.79
CA GLU A 24 -3.17 -13.94 16.24
C GLU A 24 -1.73 -14.25 16.69
N VAL A 25 -0.89 -14.82 15.82
CA VAL A 25 0.45 -15.30 16.21
C VAL A 25 1.52 -14.93 15.20
N GLU A 26 1.27 -15.16 13.91
CA GLU A 26 2.32 -14.99 12.89
C GLU A 26 2.58 -13.52 12.57
N LEU A 27 1.53 -12.71 12.44
CA LEU A 27 1.65 -11.29 12.09
C LEU A 27 2.47 -10.50 13.13
N ASP A 28 2.34 -10.83 14.41
CA ASP A 28 3.11 -10.21 15.50
C ASP A 28 4.63 -10.43 15.39
N THR A 29 5.07 -11.34 14.51
CA THR A 29 6.50 -11.60 14.27
C THR A 29 7.07 -10.79 13.09
N TYR A 30 6.25 -9.98 12.44
CA TYR A 30 6.61 -9.17 11.28
C TYR A 30 6.94 -7.71 11.69
N PRO A 31 7.68 -6.95 10.87
CA PRO A 31 8.10 -5.58 11.20
C PRO A 31 6.91 -4.62 11.45
N GLU A 32 6.96 -3.83 12.52
CA GLU A 32 5.87 -2.94 12.97
C GLU A 32 5.71 -1.69 12.07
N GLU A 33 6.68 -1.36 11.24
CA GLU A 33 6.64 -0.20 10.33
C GLU A 33 5.70 -0.38 9.14
N HIS A 34 5.10 -1.57 9.01
CA HIS A 34 4.20 -1.96 7.93
C HIS A 34 2.88 -2.51 8.48
N TYR A 35 1.85 -2.51 7.64
CA TYR A 35 0.52 -2.93 8.06
C TYR A 35 0.14 -4.27 7.45
N TYR A 36 -0.55 -5.08 8.25
CA TYR A 36 -0.93 -6.43 7.91
C TYR A 36 -2.40 -6.63 8.22
N SER A 37 -3.11 -7.32 7.34
CA SER A 37 -4.45 -7.81 7.62
C SER A 37 -4.62 -9.21 7.07
N VAL A 38 -5.24 -10.08 7.85
CA VAL A 38 -5.69 -11.39 7.35
C VAL A 38 -7.06 -11.25 6.69
N GLN A 39 -7.24 -11.95 5.56
CA GLN A 39 -8.49 -11.96 4.81
C GLN A 39 -8.64 -13.29 4.04
N GLU A 40 -9.84 -13.87 4.04
CA GLU A 40 -10.08 -15.25 3.58
C GLU A 40 -9.75 -15.51 2.11
N SER A 41 -9.77 -14.47 1.29
CA SER A 41 -9.48 -14.51 -0.15
C SER A 41 -8.35 -13.54 -0.53
N ALA A 42 -7.65 -12.97 0.46
CA ALA A 42 -6.56 -12.01 0.29
C ALA A 42 -6.85 -10.82 -0.65
N TRP A 43 -8.09 -10.31 -0.63
CA TRP A 43 -8.46 -9.11 -1.39
C TRP A 43 -8.75 -7.94 -0.45
N MET A 44 -8.69 -6.73 -1.02
CA MET A 44 -9.06 -5.50 -0.32
C MET A 44 -10.58 -5.43 -0.18
N ASP A 45 -11.10 -5.45 1.04
CA ASP A 45 -12.49 -5.13 1.35
C ASP A 45 -12.58 -3.85 2.19
N SER A 46 -13.80 -3.37 2.47
CA SER A 46 -14.01 -2.14 3.25
C SER A 46 -13.40 -2.21 4.66
N ARG A 47 -13.35 -3.39 5.29
CA ARG A 47 -12.76 -3.56 6.62
C ARG A 47 -11.24 -3.38 6.56
N VAL A 48 -10.57 -4.06 5.62
CA VAL A 48 -9.12 -3.93 5.44
C VAL A 48 -8.75 -2.50 5.05
N TRP A 49 -9.54 -1.89 4.17
CA TRP A 49 -9.32 -0.52 3.73
C TRP A 49 -9.43 0.49 4.88
N LYS A 50 -10.49 0.40 5.67
CA LYS A 50 -10.69 1.28 6.83
C LYS A 50 -9.56 1.14 7.84
N ALA A 51 -9.20 -0.09 8.20
CA ALA A 51 -8.10 -0.35 9.14
C ALA A 51 -6.78 0.25 8.63
N TYR A 52 -6.53 0.21 7.31
CA TYR A 52 -5.35 0.88 6.76
C TYR A 52 -5.42 2.40 6.90
N LEU A 53 -6.55 3.03 6.55
CA LEU A 53 -6.71 4.49 6.67
C LEU A 53 -6.51 5.00 8.10
N GLU A 54 -7.09 4.33 9.10
CA GLU A 54 -6.96 4.70 10.52
C GLU A 54 -5.50 4.68 10.99
N ASN A 55 -4.67 3.86 10.36
CA ASN A 55 -3.26 3.70 10.66
C ASN A 55 -2.34 4.67 9.86
N LEU A 56 -2.88 5.47 8.93
CA LEU A 56 -2.07 6.37 8.11
C LEU A 56 -1.82 7.74 8.74
N GLN A 57 -2.48 8.07 9.85
CA GLN A 57 -2.37 9.39 10.50
C GLN A 57 -0.91 9.81 10.77
N PRO A 58 0.01 8.94 11.23
CA PRO A 58 1.42 9.32 11.45
C PRO A 58 2.21 9.65 10.18
N TYR A 59 1.71 9.25 9.01
CA TYR A 59 2.42 9.37 7.72
C TYR A 59 1.85 10.46 6.81
N ILE A 60 0.72 11.05 7.21
CA ILE A 60 -0.02 12.04 6.44
C ILE A 60 -0.08 13.33 7.24
N GLU A 61 0.74 14.30 6.84
CA GLU A 61 0.66 15.67 7.33
C GLU A 61 -0.38 16.42 6.50
N GLY A 62 -1.60 16.57 7.05
CA GLY A 62 -2.69 17.30 6.42
C GLY A 62 -2.52 18.83 6.47
N PRO A 63 -3.22 19.58 5.59
CA PRO A 63 -4.16 19.09 4.58
C PRO A 63 -3.47 18.55 3.33
N THR A 64 -3.82 17.34 2.89
CA THR A 64 -3.34 16.73 1.64
C THR A 64 -4.49 16.18 0.79
N VAL A 65 -4.15 15.78 -0.43
CA VAL A 65 -5.06 15.10 -1.37
C VAL A 65 -4.65 13.63 -1.47
N ILE A 66 -5.59 12.75 -1.18
CA ILE A 66 -5.44 11.30 -1.25
C ILE A 66 -6.06 10.81 -2.54
N PHE A 67 -5.23 10.34 -3.46
CA PHE A 67 -5.70 9.76 -4.72
C PHE A 67 -5.93 8.26 -4.59
N VAL A 68 -7.10 7.80 -5.03
CA VAL A 68 -7.46 6.37 -5.13
C VAL A 68 -8.02 6.02 -6.50
N ASP A 69 -7.95 4.75 -6.87
CA ASP A 69 -8.73 4.21 -7.99
C ASP A 69 -10.21 4.03 -7.62
N ASN A 70 -11.06 3.82 -8.63
CA ASN A 70 -12.51 3.69 -8.46
C ASN A 70 -12.96 2.32 -7.92
N PHE A 71 -12.12 1.62 -7.18
CA PHE A 71 -12.53 0.37 -6.55
C PHE A 71 -13.57 0.62 -5.45
N ASP A 72 -14.64 -0.18 -5.43
CA ASP A 72 -15.83 0.06 -4.60
C ASP A 72 -15.50 0.25 -3.11
N ALA A 73 -14.51 -0.48 -2.57
CA ALA A 73 -14.12 -0.32 -1.17
C ALA A 73 -13.50 1.06 -0.88
N HIS A 74 -12.82 1.67 -1.85
CA HIS A 74 -12.17 2.97 -1.65
C HIS A 74 -13.16 4.13 -1.71
N VAL A 75 -14.22 4.03 -2.52
CA VAL A 75 -15.11 5.16 -2.87
C VAL A 75 -16.37 5.26 -2.01
N THR A 76 -16.38 4.62 -0.83
CA THR A 76 -17.50 4.66 0.10
C THR A 76 -17.57 6.00 0.86
N GLN A 77 -18.76 6.36 1.36
CA GLN A 77 -18.92 7.53 2.23
C GLN A 77 -18.11 7.39 3.54
N GLU A 78 -17.95 6.16 4.04
CA GLU A 78 -17.13 5.89 5.22
C GLU A 78 -15.66 6.21 4.96
N SER A 79 -15.12 5.80 3.80
CA SER A 79 -13.77 6.17 3.38
C SER A 79 -13.56 7.68 3.35
N ALA A 80 -14.51 8.42 2.77
CA ALA A 80 -14.46 9.88 2.72
C ALA A 80 -14.50 10.51 4.12
N ASN A 81 -15.32 9.97 5.03
CA ASN A 81 -15.43 10.46 6.40
C ASN A 81 -14.14 10.23 7.21
N VAL A 82 -13.52 9.06 7.11
CA VAL A 82 -12.23 8.75 7.78
C VAL A 82 -11.13 9.66 7.24
N ILE A 83 -11.07 9.84 5.91
CA ILE A 83 -10.06 10.70 5.27
C ILE A 83 -10.22 12.17 5.68
N ALA A 84 -11.45 12.68 5.73
CA ALA A 84 -11.71 14.06 6.14
C ALA A 84 -11.52 14.26 7.66
N GLY A 85 -11.98 13.31 8.47
CA GLY A 85 -11.97 13.39 9.93
C GLY A 85 -10.60 13.14 10.53
N ASP A 86 -10.03 11.96 10.26
CA ASP A 86 -8.85 11.46 10.96
C ASP A 86 -7.55 11.89 10.27
N LEU A 87 -7.57 11.93 8.93
CA LEU A 87 -6.40 12.30 8.11
C LEU A 87 -6.41 13.78 7.69
N HIS A 88 -7.45 14.55 8.04
CA HIS A 88 -7.61 15.96 7.68
C HIS A 88 -7.35 16.25 6.20
N SER A 89 -7.80 15.36 5.32
CA SER A 89 -7.43 15.32 3.91
C SER A 89 -8.65 15.20 3.01
N VAL A 90 -8.44 15.35 1.70
CA VAL A 90 -9.50 15.23 0.68
C VAL A 90 -9.29 13.95 -0.11
N LEU A 91 -10.35 13.17 -0.30
CA LEU A 91 -10.36 12.00 -1.18
C LEU A 91 -10.62 12.44 -2.63
N GLU A 92 -9.70 12.11 -3.52
CA GLU A 92 -9.84 12.35 -4.96
C GLU A 92 -9.76 11.04 -5.75
N LEU A 93 -10.65 10.91 -6.73
CA LEU A 93 -10.74 9.72 -7.58
C LEU A 93 -9.90 9.91 -8.83
N LEU A 94 -9.13 8.89 -9.18
CA LEU A 94 -8.51 8.84 -10.49
C LEU A 94 -9.60 8.73 -11.58
N PRO A 95 -9.39 9.34 -12.76
CA PRO A 95 -10.30 9.17 -13.88
C PRO A 95 -10.55 7.69 -14.17
N ALA A 96 -11.81 7.34 -14.42
CA ALA A 96 -12.21 5.96 -14.68
C ALA A 96 -11.40 5.36 -15.84
N ASN A 97 -10.98 4.10 -15.69
CA ASN A 97 -10.17 3.36 -16.66
C ASN A 97 -8.79 3.98 -16.95
N CYS A 98 -8.30 4.92 -16.14
CA CYS A 98 -6.99 5.52 -16.31
C CYS A 98 -5.96 5.03 -15.29
N THR A 99 -6.21 3.97 -14.52
CA THR A 99 -5.26 3.42 -13.54
C THR A 99 -3.87 3.20 -14.12
N SER A 100 -3.77 2.52 -15.26
CA SER A 100 -2.52 2.22 -15.96
C SER A 100 -1.80 3.44 -16.55
N VAL A 101 -2.45 4.61 -16.56
CA VAL A 101 -1.94 5.86 -17.14
C VAL A 101 -1.70 6.92 -16.06
N CYS A 102 -2.54 6.95 -15.04
CA CYS A 102 -2.68 8.04 -14.08
C CYS A 102 -2.27 7.66 -12.66
N GLN A 103 -2.20 6.38 -12.29
CA GLN A 103 -1.83 5.98 -10.94
C GLN A 103 -0.31 5.95 -10.78
N PRO A 104 0.30 6.84 -9.96
CA PRO A 104 1.76 6.94 -9.85
C PRO A 104 2.44 5.65 -9.39
N LEU A 105 1.78 4.92 -8.49
CA LEU A 105 2.31 3.67 -7.96
C LEU A 105 2.37 2.59 -9.06
N ASP A 106 1.37 2.49 -9.94
CA ASP A 106 1.40 1.57 -11.08
C ASP A 106 2.38 1.99 -12.19
N VAL A 107 2.36 3.27 -12.59
CA VAL A 107 3.14 3.76 -13.72
C VAL A 107 4.62 3.92 -13.38
N GLY A 108 4.91 4.40 -12.17
CA GLY A 108 6.26 4.83 -11.78
C GLY A 108 6.98 3.86 -10.86
N VAL A 109 6.26 3.19 -9.95
CA VAL A 109 6.86 2.51 -8.80
C VAL A 109 6.85 0.99 -8.95
N MET A 110 5.77 0.42 -9.50
CA MET A 110 5.61 -1.04 -9.64
C MET A 110 6.69 -1.68 -10.52
N GLY A 111 7.13 -1.01 -11.58
CA GLY A 111 8.21 -1.50 -12.45
C GLY A 111 9.53 -1.70 -11.70
N PRO A 112 10.11 -0.63 -11.10
CA PRO A 112 11.28 -0.73 -10.24
C PRO A 112 11.11 -1.72 -9.08
N PHE A 113 9.96 -1.71 -8.41
CA PHE A 113 9.67 -2.60 -7.29
C PHE A 113 9.74 -4.09 -7.68
N LYS A 114 9.08 -4.48 -8.78
CA LYS A 114 9.13 -5.86 -9.31
C LYS A 114 10.54 -6.26 -9.73
N LYS A 115 11.34 -5.33 -10.26
CA LYS A 115 12.75 -5.60 -10.60
C LYS A 115 13.57 -5.90 -9.35
N LEU A 116 13.42 -5.10 -8.29
CA LEU A 116 14.09 -5.30 -7.01
C LEU A 116 13.68 -6.62 -6.35
N LEU A 117 12.39 -6.96 -6.35
CA LEU A 117 11.91 -8.26 -5.86
C LEU A 117 12.59 -9.44 -6.56
N ARG A 118 12.75 -9.36 -7.89
CA ARG A 118 13.43 -10.42 -8.67
C ARG A 118 14.91 -10.49 -8.35
N THR A 119 15.57 -9.35 -8.19
CA THR A 119 16.99 -9.30 -7.82
C THR A 119 17.21 -9.91 -6.44
N LEU A 120 16.45 -9.47 -5.43
CA LEU A 120 16.59 -9.95 -4.06
C LEU A 120 16.27 -11.44 -3.91
N TRP A 121 15.32 -11.96 -4.67
CA TRP A 121 14.98 -13.39 -4.66
C TRP A 121 16.15 -14.30 -5.06
N LEU A 122 17.05 -13.84 -5.93
CA LEU A 122 18.20 -14.65 -6.37
C LEU A 122 19.20 -14.93 -5.24
N ASP A 123 19.23 -14.07 -4.22
CA ASP A 123 20.15 -14.16 -3.09
C ASP A 123 19.52 -14.87 -1.87
N GLU A 124 18.26 -15.27 -1.95
CA GLU A 124 17.53 -15.86 -0.83
C GLU A 124 17.73 -17.37 -0.73
N ALA A 125 17.86 -17.84 0.52
CA ALA A 125 17.86 -19.26 0.81
C ALA A 125 16.45 -19.86 0.52
N PRO A 126 16.39 -21.07 -0.04
CA PRO A 126 15.11 -21.76 -0.23
C PRO A 126 14.40 -21.99 1.10
N VAL A 127 13.10 -21.70 1.14
CA VAL A 127 12.22 -21.96 2.27
C VAL A 127 11.12 -22.95 1.88
N THR A 128 10.72 -23.81 2.82
CA THR A 128 9.84 -24.95 2.51
C THR A 128 8.44 -24.78 3.10
N SER A 129 8.32 -24.32 4.34
CA SER A 129 7.04 -24.16 5.03
C SER A 129 6.23 -22.99 4.46
N ALA A 130 4.90 -23.03 4.66
CA ALA A 130 4.02 -21.95 4.20
C ALA A 130 4.30 -20.64 4.96
N ALA A 131 4.58 -20.73 6.27
CA ALA A 131 4.91 -19.56 7.11
C ALA A 131 6.24 -18.93 6.67
N ASP A 132 7.28 -19.74 6.44
CA ASP A 132 8.58 -19.23 5.99
C ASP A 132 8.48 -18.59 4.60
N LYS A 133 7.65 -19.14 3.70
CA LYS A 133 7.39 -18.54 2.38
C LYS A 133 6.70 -17.19 2.48
N ARG A 134 5.69 -17.05 3.35
CA ARG A 134 5.02 -15.77 3.62
C ARG A 134 6.00 -14.76 4.18
N ARG A 135 6.73 -15.14 5.24
CA ARG A 135 7.76 -14.31 5.88
C ARG A 135 8.80 -13.85 4.87
N ALA A 136 9.38 -14.76 4.08
CA ALA A 136 10.36 -14.43 3.05
C ALA A 136 9.80 -13.41 2.03
N MET A 137 8.57 -13.61 1.54
CA MET A 137 7.94 -12.68 0.59
C MET A 137 7.71 -11.28 1.20
N ILE A 138 7.23 -11.21 2.44
CA ILE A 138 6.98 -9.96 3.16
C ILE A 138 8.30 -9.20 3.36
N PHE A 139 9.32 -9.86 3.91
CA PHE A 139 10.62 -9.25 4.17
C PHE A 139 11.29 -8.78 2.87
N ARG A 140 11.19 -9.56 1.79
CA ARG A 140 11.70 -9.14 0.48
C ARG A 140 10.97 -7.92 -0.06
N SER A 141 9.65 -7.87 0.11
CA SER A 141 8.82 -6.75 -0.32
C SER A 141 9.16 -5.48 0.45
N ILE A 142 9.36 -5.58 1.77
CA ILE A 142 9.81 -4.46 2.61
C ILE A 142 11.18 -3.98 2.15
N LYS A 143 12.16 -4.88 2.01
CA LYS A 143 13.51 -4.53 1.54
C LYS A 143 13.49 -3.88 0.16
N ALA A 144 12.72 -4.41 -0.78
CA ALA A 144 12.54 -3.82 -2.11
C ALA A 144 11.89 -2.43 -2.02
N TRP A 145 10.94 -2.23 -1.12
CA TRP A 145 10.28 -0.96 -0.90
C TRP A 145 11.25 0.07 -0.34
N GLU A 146 12.01 -0.27 0.70
CA GLU A 146 13.03 0.57 1.33
C GLU A 146 14.08 1.07 0.34
N MET A 147 14.50 0.22 -0.61
CA MET A 147 15.43 0.59 -1.67
C MET A 147 14.89 1.65 -2.66
N ILE A 148 13.57 1.86 -2.73
CA ILE A 148 12.96 2.94 -3.51
C ILE A 148 12.92 4.20 -2.64
N SER A 149 13.65 5.25 -3.02
CA SER A 149 13.72 6.47 -2.21
C SER A 149 12.40 7.24 -2.19
N SER A 150 12.11 7.92 -1.08
CA SER A 150 10.94 8.80 -0.97
C SER A 150 10.97 9.94 -2.00
N ASP A 151 12.16 10.47 -2.31
CA ASP A 151 12.36 11.47 -3.37
C ASP A 151 11.96 10.94 -4.76
N ALA A 152 12.25 9.67 -5.07
CA ALA A 152 11.82 9.07 -6.33
C ALA A 152 10.29 8.99 -6.41
N ILE A 153 9.61 8.62 -5.32
CA ILE A 153 8.15 8.58 -5.24
C ILE A 153 7.55 9.98 -5.40
N GLN A 154 8.09 10.98 -4.70
CA GLN A 154 7.67 12.38 -4.83
C GLN A 154 7.81 12.89 -6.26
N LYS A 155 8.95 12.65 -6.91
CA LYS A 155 9.19 13.04 -8.32
C LYS A 155 8.23 12.36 -9.30
N LEU A 156 7.91 11.08 -9.09
CA LEU A 156 6.94 10.36 -9.91
C LEU A 156 5.54 10.94 -9.74
N PHE A 157 5.14 11.23 -8.52
CA PHE A 157 3.86 11.87 -8.22
C PHE A 157 3.74 13.25 -8.88
N GLN A 158 4.76 14.11 -8.71
CA GLN A 158 4.82 15.43 -9.35
C GLN A 158 4.78 15.35 -10.87
N LYS A 159 5.46 14.35 -11.47
CA LYS A 159 5.42 14.12 -12.92
C LYS A 159 4.02 13.75 -13.40
N GLN A 160 3.31 12.94 -12.62
CA GLN A 160 2.00 12.39 -12.98
C GLN A 160 0.88 13.42 -12.87
N PHE A 161 0.93 14.25 -11.83
CA PHE A 161 -0.09 15.26 -11.53
C PHE A 161 0.39 16.68 -11.81
N ARG A 162 1.28 16.88 -12.80
CA ARG A 162 1.69 18.23 -13.20
C ARG A 162 0.46 19.06 -13.51
N VAL A 163 0.20 20.04 -12.65
CA VAL A 163 -0.68 21.17 -12.96
C VAL A 163 0.02 21.93 -14.09
N PRO A 164 -0.62 22.17 -15.25
CA PRO A 164 -0.05 23.03 -16.26
C PRO A 164 0.22 24.39 -15.62
N THR A 165 1.47 24.84 -15.63
CA THR A 165 1.79 26.24 -15.34
C THR A 165 1.09 27.07 -16.43
N LEU A 166 0.10 27.86 -16.02
CA LEU A 166 -0.53 28.88 -16.85
C LEU A 166 0.48 29.98 -17.19
#